data_AF-A0A1Y2HWQ0-F1
#
_entry.id   AF-A0A1Y2HWQ0-F1
#
_cell.length_a   1.000
_cell.length_b   1.000
_cell.length_c   1.000
_cell.angle_alpha   90.00
_cell.angle_beta   90.00
_cell.angle_gamma   90.00
#
_symmetry.space_group_name_H-M   'P 1'
#
loop_
_entity.id
_entity.type
_entity.pdbx_description
1 polymer ?
#
loop_
_entity_poly.entity_id
_entity_poly.type
_entity_poly.pdbx_seq_one_letter_code
_entity_poly.pdbx_strand_id
1 'polypeptide(L)' 'MHPTLDNPHLITCQEIIKALNECHATSGWKKYFGACNDLKHKLNQCLTEDYVARRAVNAAEAKKRRDKAEKVWDELELK' A
#
# COMPACT_ATOMS: atom_id res chain seq x y z
N MET A 1 -4.92 -6.04 -7.31
CA MET A 1 -5.69 -5.32 -6.27
C MET A 1 -4.99 -4.00 -6.02
N HIS A 2 -5.48 -2.88 -6.56
CA HIS A 2 -5.04 -1.55 -6.13
C HIS A 2 -6.01 -1.04 -5.06
N PRO A 3 -5.56 -0.27 -4.06
CA PRO A 3 -6.47 0.37 -3.10
C PRO A 3 -7.43 1.33 -3.81
N THR A 4 -8.64 1.50 -3.27
CA THR A 4 -9.58 2.54 -3.71
C THR A 4 -8.93 3.91 -3.59
N LEU A 5 -9.20 4.81 -4.54
CA LEU A 5 -8.56 6.14 -4.61
C LEU A 5 -8.88 7.02 -3.38
N ASP A 6 -9.95 6.70 -2.65
CA ASP A 6 -10.40 7.37 -1.43
C ASP A 6 -9.66 6.91 -0.17
N ASN A 7 -8.60 6.11 -0.32
CA ASN A 7 -7.90 5.57 0.81
C ASN A 7 -6.98 6.64 1.43
N PRO A 8 -7.16 7.02 2.72
CA PRO A 8 -6.32 8.03 3.37
C PRO A 8 -4.84 7.62 3.47
N HIS A 9 -4.51 6.34 3.24
CA HIS A 9 -3.12 5.89 3.12
C HIS A 9 -2.47 6.28 1.78
N LEU A 10 -3.26 6.71 0.79
CA LEU A 10 -2.75 7.21 -0.50
C LEU A 10 -2.30 8.68 -0.45
N ILE A 11 -2.41 9.37 0.70
CA ILE A 11 -1.93 10.76 0.86
C ILE A 11 -0.47 10.89 0.41
N THR A 12 0.37 9.89 0.69
CA THR A 12 1.79 9.88 0.30
C THR A 12 2.00 9.80 -1.22
N CYS A 13 1.09 9.15 -1.94
CA CYS A 13 1.16 8.99 -3.41
C CYS A 13 0.22 9.94 -4.16
N GLN A 14 -0.46 10.86 -3.46
CA GLN A 14 -1.57 11.65 -4.00
C GLN A 14 -1.15 12.53 -5.18
N GLU A 15 0.04 13.13 -5.13
CA GLU A 15 0.60 13.94 -6.22
C GLU A 15 0.86 13.11 -7.48
N ILE A 16 1.34 11.87 -7.33
CA ILE A 16 1.60 10.97 -8.48
C ILE A 16 0.27 10.49 -9.08
N ILE A 17 -0.73 10.21 -8.24
CA ILE A 17 -2.09 9.86 -8.66
C ILE A 17 -2.70 11.02 -9.46
N LYS A 18 -2.57 12.25 -8.96
CA LYS A 18 -3.04 13.45 -9.64
C LYS A 18 -2.38 13.61 -11.02
N ALA A 19 -1.06 13.50 -11.09
CA ALA A 19 -0.32 13.57 -12.35
C ALA A 19 -0.73 12.47 -13.34
N LEU A 20 -0.94 11.24 -12.86
CA LEU A 20 -1.40 10.13 -13.70
C LEU A 20 -2.82 10.37 -14.23
N ASN A 21 -3.71 10.92 -13.41
CA ASN A 21 -5.07 11.28 -13.80
C ASN A 21 -5.07 12.40 -14.85
N GLU A 22 -4.24 13.43 -14.67
CA GLU A 22 -4.05 14.49 -15.66
C GLU A 22 -3.52 13.93 -16.99
N CYS A 23 -2.56 12.99 -16.95
CA CYS A 23 -2.09 12.30 -18.15
C CYS A 23 -3.20 11.51 -18.85
N HIS A 24 -4.02 10.78 -18.08
CA HIS A 24 -5.16 10.04 -18.64
C HIS A 24 -6.25 10.93 -19.24
N ALA A 25 -6.47 12.12 -18.67
CA ALA A 25 -7.43 13.10 -19.17
C ALA A 25 -6.96 13.76 -20.48
N THR A 26 -5.66 14.06 -20.58
CA THR A 26 -5.07 14.75 -21.74
C THR A 26 -4.69 13.83 -22.90
N SER A 27 -4.39 12.55 -22.62
CA SER A 27 -3.80 11.64 -23.62
C SER A 27 -4.80 10.94 -24.55
N GLY A 28 -6.11 11.06 -24.34
CA GLY A 28 -7.13 10.45 -25.21
C GLY A 28 -6.91 8.94 -25.42
N TRP A 29 -6.71 8.51 -26.68
CA TRP A 29 -6.39 7.11 -27.02
C TRP A 29 -4.91 6.73 -26.78
N LYS A 30 -3.99 7.71 -26.72
CA LYS A 30 -2.55 7.45 -26.54
C LYS A 30 -2.23 6.81 -25.19
N LYS A 31 -3.09 6.99 -24.19
CA LYS A 31 -2.97 6.31 -22.89
C LYS A 31 -3.02 4.78 -23.03
N TYR A 32 -3.77 4.25 -24.00
CA TYR A 32 -3.86 2.81 -24.25
C TYR A 32 -2.60 2.26 -24.93
N PHE A 33 -1.83 3.12 -25.60
CA PHE A 33 -0.53 2.79 -26.20
C PHE A 33 0.65 3.04 -25.25
N GLY A 34 0.39 3.35 -23.98
CA GLY A 34 1.44 3.47 -22.96
C GLY A 34 2.02 4.87 -22.76
N ALA A 35 1.37 5.93 -23.28
CA ALA A 35 1.85 7.31 -23.12
C ALA A 35 2.00 7.78 -21.66
N CYS A 36 1.32 7.12 -20.71
CA CYS A 36 1.37 7.43 -19.28
C CYS A 36 2.13 6.38 -18.45
N ASN A 37 2.89 5.46 -19.09
CA ASN A 37 3.52 4.34 -18.38
C ASN A 37 4.55 4.80 -17.35
N ASP A 38 5.31 5.87 -17.60
CA ASP A 38 6.29 6.36 -16.63
C ASP A 38 5.65 6.82 -15.32
N LEU A 39 4.53 7.56 -15.41
CA LEU A 39 3.74 7.97 -14.25
C LEU A 39 3.13 6.77 -13.53
N LYS A 40 2.65 5.78 -14.29
CA LYS A 40 2.16 4.51 -13.74
C LYS A 40 3.26 3.75 -13.00
N HIS A 41 4.48 3.70 -13.52
CA HIS A 41 5.62 3.05 -12.87
C HIS A 41 5.98 3.76 -11.55
N LYS A 42 6.03 5.09 -11.55
CA LYS A 42 6.24 5.87 -10.33
C LYS A 42 5.15 5.62 -9.29
N LEU A 43 3.89 5.54 -9.73
CA LEU A 43 2.78 5.25 -8.83
C LEU A 43 2.92 3.85 -8.21
N ASN A 44 3.23 2.85 -9.03
CA ASN A 44 3.43 1.49 -8.54
C ASN A 44 4.56 1.38 -7.52
N GLN A 45 5.67 2.11 -7.73
CA GLN A 45 6.76 2.15 -6.76
C GLN A 45 6.30 2.74 -5.42
N CYS A 46 5.66 3.90 -5.45
CA CYS A 46 5.13 4.56 -4.24
C CYS A 46 4.17 3.64 -3.46
N LEU A 47 3.24 2.98 -4.16
CA LEU A 47 2.30 2.04 -3.54
C LEU A 47 3.00 0.81 -2.96
N THR A 48 4.10 0.35 -3.58
CA THR A 48 4.88 -0.77 -3.08
C THR A 48 5.59 -0.40 -1.78
N GLU A 49 6.14 0.80 -1.69
CA GLU A 49 6.78 1.32 -0.49
C GLU A 49 5.79 1.42 0.68
N ASP A 50 4.60 2.00 0.45
CA ASP A 50 3.53 2.05 1.47
C ASP A 50 3.12 0.65 1.92
N TYR A 51 2.93 -0.27 0.97
CA TYR A 51 2.57 -1.64 1.28
C TYR A 51 3.62 -2.34 2.16
N VAL A 52 4.91 -2.16 1.87
CA VAL A 52 6.01 -2.73 2.66
C VAL A 52 6.02 -2.14 4.06
N ALA A 53 5.88 -0.82 4.20
CA ALA A 53 5.83 -0.15 5.50
C ALA A 53 4.68 -0.69 6.37
N ARG A 54 3.48 -0.81 5.79
CA ARG A 54 2.30 -1.37 6.49
C ARG A 54 2.47 -2.83 6.85
N ARG A 55 3.06 -3.63 5.95
CA ARG A 55 3.36 -5.03 6.23
C ARG A 55 4.32 -5.16 7.41
N ALA A 56 5.31 -4.29 7.55
CA ALA A 56 6.22 -4.29 8.69
C ALA A 56 5.51 -3.98 10.02
N VAL A 57 4.63 -2.97 10.04
CA VAL A 57 3.81 -2.64 11.23
C VAL A 57 2.91 -3.81 11.61
N ASN A 58 2.18 -4.37 10.64
CA ASN A 58 1.29 -5.51 10.88
C ASN A 58 2.06 -6.75 11.39
N ALA A 59 3.26 -7.00 10.88
CA ALA A 59 4.11 -8.09 11.33
C ALA A 59 4.58 -7.89 12.78
N ALA A 60 4.97 -6.65 13.14
CA ALA A 60 5.37 -6.30 14.50
C ALA A 60 4.20 -6.46 15.48
N GLU A 61 3.00 -6.00 15.12
CA GLU A 61 1.80 -6.19 15.94
C GLU A 61 1.40 -7.65 16.06
N ALA A 62 1.45 -8.42 14.96
CA ALA A 62 1.14 -9.84 14.99
C ALA A 62 2.11 -10.59 15.91
N LYS A 63 3.40 -10.23 15.91
CA LYS A 63 4.38 -10.76 16.86
C LYS A 63 3.99 -10.42 18.29
N LYS A 64 3.71 -9.14 18.60
CA LYS A 64 3.26 -8.72 19.95
C LYS A 64 2.02 -9.50 20.41
N ARG A 65 1.06 -9.75 19.53
CA ARG A 65 -0.14 -10.55 19.84
C ARG A 65 0.20 -12.01 20.14
N ARG A 66 1.10 -12.63 19.37
CA ARG A 66 1.58 -13.99 19.63
C ARG A 66 2.33 -14.08 20.95
N ASP A 67 3.27 -13.18 21.21
CA ASP A 67 4.06 -13.15 22.45
C ASP A 67 3.16 -12.99 23.69
N LYS A 68 2.10 -12.17 23.59
CA LYS A 68 1.10 -12.03 24.65
C LYS A 68 0.28 -13.30 24.85
N ALA A 69 -0.19 -13.91 23.76
CA ALA A 69 -0.96 -15.13 23.84
C ALA A 69 -0.12 -16.24 24.48
N GLU A 70 1.13 -16.42 24.03
CA GLU A 70 2.07 -17.39 24.59
C GLU A 70 2.28 -17.21 26.10
N LYS A 71 2.52 -15.99 26.56
CA LYS A 71 2.61 -15.71 28.01
C LYS A 71 1.35 -16.11 28.78
N VAL A 72 0.17 -15.82 28.25
CA VAL A 72 -1.10 -16.22 28.88
C VAL A 72 -1.24 -17.75 28.91
N TRP A 73 -0.84 -18.46 27.85
CA TRP A 73 -0.86 -19.93 27.83
C TRP A 73 0.10 -20.52 28.88
N ASP A 74 1.30 -19.94 29.01
CA ASP A 74 2.31 -20.39 29.97
C ASP A 74 1.87 -20.08 31.42
N GLU A 75 1.28 -18.91 31.68
CA GLU A 75 0.74 -18.53 33.00
C GLU A 75 -0.44 -19.40 33.45
N LEU A 76 -1.23 -19.92 32.51
CA LEU A 76 -2.35 -20.81 32.78
C LEU A 76 -1.95 -22.29 32.89
N GLU A 77 -0.64 -22.62 32.79
CA GLU A 77 -0.09 -23.99 32.76
C GLU A 77 -0.79 -24.91 31.73
N LEU A 78 -1.37 -24.33 30.66
CA LEU A 78 -2.16 -25.03 29.65
C LEU A 78 -1.29 -25.63 28.52
N LYS A 79 0.02 -25.76 28.73
CA LYS A 79 1.01 -26.25 27.78
C LYS A 79 1.90 -27.33 28.39
#